data_AF-E9CQ53-F1
#
_entry.id   AF-E9CQ53-F1
#
_cell.length_a   1.000
_cell.length_b   1.000
_cell.length_c   1.000
_cell.angle_alpha   90.00
_cell.angle_beta   90.00
_cell.angle_gamma   90.00
#
_symmetry.space_group_name_H-M   'P 1'
#
loop_
_entity.id
_entity.type
_entity.pdbx_description
1 polymer ?
#
loop_
_entity_poly.entity_id
_entity_poly.type
_entity_poly.pdbx_seq_one_letter_code
_entity_poly.pdbx_strand_id
1 'polypeptide(L)'
;KRQLIRLIKQSAPSAGQERAYSVLIDEVPMKDQPISDTQMGLKFQMRYSVPLFVSGKGVWTKQVSGKPRDFTTASQPQLSYRLLQQGNQRWLVVRNQGIVHARISKVTMQGNTLNPGLLGYVLPSSQMRFALPSAGNFSHGKLLATVNDNEQPVVIPSY
;
A
#
# COMPACT_ATOMS: atom_id res chain seq x y z
N LYS A 1 25.02 -10.77 4.67
CA LYS A 1 24.38 -12.06 5.02
C LYS A 1 22.92 -12.01 4.58
N ARG A 2 22.43 -12.99 3.82
CA ARG A 2 21.03 -13.05 3.37
C ARG A 2 20.32 -14.16 4.13
N GLN A 3 19.14 -13.88 4.67
CA GLN A 3 18.28 -14.88 5.30
C GLN A 3 17.04 -15.11 4.45
N LEU A 4 16.57 -16.35 4.39
CA LEU A 4 15.37 -16.72 3.64
C LEU A 4 14.28 -17.12 4.64
N ILE A 5 13.13 -16.44 4.56
CA ILE A 5 11.97 -16.71 5.39
C ILE A 5 10.92 -17.40 4.51
N ARG A 6 10.42 -18.55 4.95
CA ARG A 6 9.33 -19.26 4.27
C ARG A 6 8.02 -19.03 5.02
N LEU A 7 7.05 -18.43 4.33
CA LEU A 7 5.69 -18.27 4.85
C LEU A 7 4.82 -19.42 4.33
N ILE A 8 4.08 -20.06 5.24
CA ILE A 8 3.18 -21.17 4.91
C ILE A 8 1.76 -20.75 5.24
N LYS A 9 0.88 -20.84 4.24
CA LYS A 9 -0.55 -20.53 4.39
C LYS A 9 -1.24 -21.68 5.12
N GLN A 10 -1.80 -21.41 6.31
CA GLN A 10 -2.56 -22.41 7.08
C GLN A 10 -3.99 -22.61 6.57
N SER A 11 -4.64 -21.55 6.08
CA SER A 11 -5.98 -21.62 5.48
C SER A 11 -6.06 -20.80 4.20
N ALA A 12 -6.73 -21.33 3.18
CA ALA A 12 -7.01 -20.59 1.96
C ALA A 12 -8.08 -19.51 2.22
N PRO A 13 -7.92 -18.28 1.69
CA PRO A 13 -9.05 -17.36 1.58
C PRO A 13 -10.20 -18.01 0.79
N SER A 14 -11.42 -17.61 1.12
CA SER A 14 -12.61 -18.02 0.37
C SER A 14 -12.50 -17.63 -1.11
N ALA A 15 -13.21 -18.36 -1.97
CA ALA A 15 -13.26 -18.03 -3.39
C ALA A 15 -13.75 -16.58 -3.60
N GLY A 16 -13.16 -15.88 -4.57
CA GLY A 16 -13.52 -14.48 -4.86
C GLY A 16 -13.04 -13.46 -3.82
N GLN A 17 -12.31 -13.86 -2.79
CA GLN A 17 -11.83 -12.96 -1.74
C GLN A 17 -10.31 -12.85 -1.69
N GLU A 18 -9.83 -11.69 -1.24
CA GLU A 18 -8.45 -11.46 -0.86
C GLU A 18 -8.35 -11.25 0.65
N ARG A 19 -7.32 -11.82 1.29
CA ARG A 19 -6.97 -11.52 2.68
C ARG A 19 -5.68 -10.71 2.75
N ALA A 20 -5.67 -9.70 3.61
CA ALA A 20 -4.52 -8.85 3.86
C ALA A 20 -3.90 -9.18 5.22
N TYR A 21 -2.57 -9.21 5.25
CA TYR A 21 -1.75 -9.43 6.44
C TYR A 21 -0.59 -8.44 6.44
N SER A 22 0.02 -8.24 7.61
CA SER A 22 1.31 -7.57 7.74
C SER A 22 2.32 -8.53 8.35
N VAL A 23 3.45 -8.72 7.67
CA VAL A 23 4.59 -9.46 8.20
C VAL A 23 5.44 -8.47 9.00
N LEU A 24 5.46 -8.65 10.32
CA LEU A 24 6.30 -7.85 11.21
C LEU A 24 7.64 -8.56 11.40
N ILE A 25 8.73 -7.82 11.19
CA ILE A 25 10.10 -8.33 11.32
C ILE A 25 10.83 -7.42 12.29
N ASP A 26 11.24 -7.97 13.43
CA ASP A 26 11.96 -7.25 14.46
C ASP A 26 13.43 -7.61 14.46
N GLU A 27 14.27 -6.58 14.55
CA GLU A 27 15.69 -6.73 14.80
C GLU A 27 15.94 -6.85 16.31
N VAL A 28 16.46 -8.00 16.72
CA VAL A 28 16.84 -8.27 18.12
C VAL A 28 18.33 -7.96 18.27
N PRO A 29 18.74 -7.10 19.22
CA PRO A 29 20.14 -6.78 19.41
C PRO A 29 20.89 -8.01 19.92
N MET A 30 22.07 -8.29 19.34
CA MET A 30 22.99 -9.27 19.90
C MET A 30 23.63 -8.67 21.16
N LYS A 31 23.63 -9.41 22.27
CA LYS A 31 24.52 -9.11 23.39
C LYS A 31 25.96 -9.37 22.91
N ASP A 32 26.89 -8.56 23.38
CA ASP A 32 28.34 -8.70 23.23
C ASP A 32 28.97 -8.03 22.00
N GLN A 33 29.05 -6.70 22.06
CA GLN A 33 30.32 -6.02 21.74
C GLN A 33 30.72 -5.22 22.99
N PRO A 34 31.94 -5.42 23.53
CA PRO A 34 32.42 -4.61 24.64
C PRO A 34 32.51 -3.16 24.16
N ILE A 35 31.75 -2.31 24.82
CA ILE A 35 31.80 -0.85 24.61
C ILE A 35 33.11 -0.42 25.27
N SER A 36 34.11 -0.08 24.47
CA SER A 36 35.28 0.67 24.98
C SER A 36 34.78 1.99 25.57
N ASP A 37 35.30 2.39 26.73
CA ASP A 37 34.84 3.48 27.62
C ASP A 37 34.76 4.91 27.01
N THR A 38 34.78 5.05 25.69
CA THR A 38 34.80 6.33 24.98
C THR A 38 33.77 6.49 23.87
N GLN A 39 32.87 5.52 23.64
CA GLN A 39 31.82 5.65 22.64
C GLN A 39 30.43 5.49 23.24
N MET A 40 29.76 6.63 23.43
CA MET A 40 28.33 6.70 23.68
C MET A 40 27.58 6.19 22.43
N GLY A 41 27.46 4.86 22.31
CA GLY A 41 26.90 4.18 21.15
C GLY A 41 25.38 4.09 21.24
N LEU A 42 24.67 4.82 20.38
CA LEU A 42 23.23 4.70 20.21
C LEU A 42 22.88 3.31 19.65
N LYS A 43 22.10 2.51 20.38
CA LYS A 43 21.62 1.20 19.93
C LYS A 43 20.26 1.37 19.24
N PHE A 44 20.21 1.10 17.94
CA PHE A 44 18.97 1.11 17.17
C PHE A 44 18.31 -0.27 17.19
N GLN A 45 16.99 -0.29 17.36
CA GLN A 45 16.14 -1.46 17.15
C GLN A 45 15.15 -1.15 16.04
N MET A 46 15.05 -2.02 15.05
CA MET A 46 14.24 -1.81 13.86
C MET A 46 13.07 -2.80 13.83
N ARG A 47 11.86 -2.30 13.60
CA ARG A 47 10.68 -3.10 13.25
C ARG A 47 10.25 -2.76 11.84
N TYR A 48 10.29 -3.75 10.95
CA TYR A 48 9.80 -3.64 9.59
C TYR A 48 8.40 -4.25 9.48
N SER A 49 7.52 -3.61 8.71
CA SER A 49 6.18 -4.13 8.42
C SER A 49 6.00 -4.24 6.91
N VAL A 50 5.87 -5.47 6.42
CA VAL A 50 5.71 -5.76 4.99
C VAL A 50 4.27 -6.21 4.71
N PRO A 51 3.53 -5.55 3.80
CA PRO A 51 2.18 -5.97 3.46
C PRO A 51 2.20 -7.29 2.67
N LEU A 52 1.29 -8.19 3.02
CA LEU A 52 1.11 -9.47 2.35
C LEU A 52 -0.36 -9.65 1.98
N PHE A 53 -0.61 -9.82 0.69
CA PHE A 53 -1.96 -10.06 0.15
C PHE A 53 -2.06 -11.48 -0.38
N VAL A 54 -3.13 -12.17 0.02
CA VAL A 54 -3.35 -13.57 -0.29
C VAL A 54 -4.67 -13.69 -1.04
N SER A 55 -4.59 -14.07 -2.32
CA SER A 55 -5.76 -14.28 -3.15
C SER A 55 -6.38 -15.66 -2.94
N GLY A 56 -7.71 -15.70 -2.85
CA GLY A 56 -8.52 -16.91 -2.92
C GLY A 56 -8.69 -17.41 -4.37
N LYS A 57 -9.38 -18.54 -4.53
CA LYS A 57 -9.67 -19.11 -5.86
C LYS A 57 -10.42 -18.07 -6.72
N GLY A 58 -10.00 -17.92 -7.97
CA GLY A 58 -10.60 -16.97 -8.92
C GLY A 58 -10.10 -15.53 -8.82
N VAL A 59 -9.29 -15.19 -7.81
CA VAL A 59 -8.69 -13.86 -7.64
C VAL A 59 -7.22 -13.91 -8.03
N TRP A 60 -6.78 -12.93 -8.81
CA TRP A 60 -5.36 -12.71 -9.09
C TRP A 60 -5.12 -11.28 -9.55
N THR A 61 -4.00 -10.68 -9.15
CA THR A 61 -3.71 -9.25 -9.38
C THR A 61 -2.43 -9.02 -10.17
N LYS A 62 -1.52 -9.99 -10.18
CA LYS A 62 -0.21 -9.93 -10.87
C LYS A 62 0.14 -11.28 -11.46
N GLN A 63 0.97 -11.29 -12.50
CA GLN A 63 1.50 -12.53 -13.03
C GLN A 63 2.37 -13.24 -11.98
N VAL A 64 2.22 -14.56 -11.90
CA VAL A 64 3.05 -15.40 -11.05
C VAL A 64 3.98 -16.19 -11.99
N SER A 65 5.28 -16.18 -11.70
CA SER A 65 6.27 -16.92 -12.49
C SER A 65 5.85 -18.38 -12.66
N GLY A 66 5.88 -18.86 -13.91
CA GLY A 66 5.49 -20.23 -14.27
C GLY A 66 4.00 -20.43 -14.55
N LYS A 67 3.16 -19.38 -14.49
CA LYS A 67 1.76 -19.44 -14.94
C LYS A 67 1.36 -18.16 -15.69
N PRO A 68 1.73 -18.03 -16.98
CA PRO A 68 1.26 -16.93 -17.83
C PRO A 68 -0.27 -16.89 -17.83
N ARG A 69 -0.84 -15.70 -17.66
CA ARG A 69 -2.28 -15.44 -17.74
C ARG A 69 -2.49 -14.15 -18.51
N ASP A 70 -3.63 -14.07 -19.19
CA ASP A 70 -4.07 -12.86 -19.85
C ASP A 70 -4.34 -11.76 -18.81
N PHE A 71 -3.50 -10.73 -18.79
CA PHE A 71 -3.59 -9.63 -17.83
C PHE A 71 -4.90 -8.84 -17.89
N THR A 72 -5.64 -8.91 -19.01
CA THR A 72 -6.96 -8.29 -19.12
C THR A 72 -7.99 -8.94 -18.19
N THR A 73 -7.75 -10.19 -17.76
CA THR A 73 -8.61 -10.93 -16.83
C THR A 73 -8.18 -10.81 -15.37
N ALA A 74 -7.18 -9.97 -15.08
CA ALA A 74 -6.73 -9.72 -13.71
C ALA A 74 -7.79 -8.97 -12.91
N SER A 75 -7.97 -9.37 -11.66
CA SER A 75 -8.82 -8.64 -10.72
C SER A 75 -8.22 -7.25 -10.46
N GLN A 76 -9.00 -6.20 -10.70
CA GLN A 76 -8.59 -4.81 -10.49
C GLN A 76 -9.34 -4.20 -9.29
N PRO A 77 -8.70 -3.30 -8.52
CA PRO A 77 -9.43 -2.49 -7.55
C PRO A 77 -10.40 -1.55 -8.28
N GLN A 78 -11.51 -1.20 -7.61
CA GLN A 78 -12.48 -0.24 -8.15
C GLN A 78 -12.46 0.99 -7.26
N LEU A 79 -11.71 1.99 -7.69
CA LEU A 79 -11.40 3.16 -6.88
C LEU A 79 -12.29 4.33 -7.23
N SER A 80 -12.68 5.07 -6.19
CA SER A 80 -13.25 6.40 -6.31
C SER A 80 -12.74 7.27 -5.16
N TYR A 81 -12.72 8.58 -5.34
CA TYR A 81 -12.21 9.48 -4.32
C TYR A 81 -13.15 10.64 -4.00
N ARG A 82 -12.95 11.27 -2.85
CA ARG A 82 -13.50 12.58 -2.54
C ARG A 82 -12.54 13.36 -1.65
N LEU A 83 -12.68 14.67 -1.64
CA LEU A 83 -11.95 15.55 -0.74
C LEU A 83 -12.83 15.92 0.44
N LEU A 84 -12.20 16.01 1.61
CA LEU A 84 -12.84 16.45 2.84
C LEU A 84 -12.00 17.54 3.51
N GLN A 85 -12.69 18.51 4.08
CA GLN A 85 -12.12 19.47 5.02
C GLN A 85 -12.68 19.15 6.40
N GLN A 86 -11.80 18.95 7.39
CA GLN A 86 -12.19 18.80 8.79
C GLN A 86 -11.28 19.69 9.64
N GLY A 87 -11.84 20.79 10.16
CA GLY A 87 -11.05 21.86 10.76
C GLY A 87 -10.04 22.43 9.76
N ASN A 88 -8.78 22.57 10.17
CA ASN A 88 -7.71 23.05 9.29
C ASN A 88 -7.08 21.92 8.45
N GLN A 89 -7.51 20.67 8.61
CA GLN A 89 -6.93 19.53 7.91
C GLN A 89 -7.75 19.14 6.68
N ARG A 90 -7.06 18.97 5.55
CA ARG A 90 -7.60 18.39 4.33
C ARG A 90 -7.32 16.89 4.27
N TRP A 91 -8.28 16.15 3.75
CA TRP A 91 -8.21 14.71 3.60
C TRP A 91 -8.58 14.29 2.18
N LEU A 92 -7.76 13.41 1.62
CA LEU A 92 -8.14 12.61 0.46
C LEU A 92 -8.76 11.31 0.97
N VAL A 93 -10.05 11.12 0.73
CA VAL A 93 -10.74 9.86 1.04
C VAL A 93 -10.81 9.03 -0.22
N VAL A 94 -10.17 7.86 -0.20
CA VAL A 94 -10.23 6.91 -1.31
C VAL A 94 -11.06 5.71 -0.87
N ARG A 95 -12.06 5.38 -1.68
CA ARG A 95 -12.90 4.19 -1.53
C ARG A 95 -12.46 3.15 -2.54
N ASN A 96 -12.46 1.89 -2.11
CA ASN A 96 -12.25 0.74 -2.97
C ASN A 96 -13.47 -0.18 -2.86
N GLN A 97 -14.27 -0.25 -3.92
CA GLN A 97 -15.41 -1.15 -4.02
C GLN A 97 -15.05 -2.50 -4.65
N GLY A 98 -13.80 -2.65 -5.11
CA GLY A 98 -13.30 -3.88 -5.70
C GLY A 98 -13.00 -4.97 -4.68
N ILE A 99 -12.71 -6.16 -5.20
CA ILE A 99 -12.44 -7.39 -4.42
C ILE A 99 -10.96 -7.60 -4.09
N VAL A 100 -10.08 -6.70 -4.54
CA VAL A 100 -8.64 -6.72 -4.31
C VAL A 100 -8.15 -5.37 -3.81
N HIS A 101 -7.05 -5.36 -3.07
CA HIS A 101 -6.42 -4.14 -2.58
C HIS A 101 -5.94 -3.23 -3.73
N ALA A 102 -5.84 -1.95 -3.39
CA ALA A 102 -5.08 -0.97 -4.17
C ALA A 102 -3.86 -0.52 -3.38
N ARG A 103 -2.67 -0.59 -4.00
CA ARG A 103 -1.46 0.13 -3.60
C ARG A 103 -1.40 1.42 -4.39
N ILE A 104 -1.54 2.56 -3.71
CA ILE A 104 -1.63 3.89 -4.34
C ILE A 104 -0.30 4.63 -4.14
N SER A 105 0.30 5.08 -5.24
CA SER A 105 1.54 5.87 -5.23
C SER A 105 1.53 6.95 -6.31
N LYS A 106 2.51 7.88 -6.26
CA LYS A 106 2.71 8.93 -7.27
C LYS A 106 1.41 9.69 -7.58
N VAL A 107 0.80 10.24 -6.54
CA VAL A 107 -0.52 10.86 -6.60
C VAL A 107 -0.39 12.31 -7.03
N THR A 108 -1.14 12.70 -8.06
CA THR A 108 -1.24 14.08 -8.54
C THR A 108 -2.70 14.52 -8.67
N MET A 109 -2.94 15.82 -8.52
CA MET A 109 -4.23 16.46 -8.69
C MET A 109 -4.08 17.64 -9.64
N GLN A 110 -4.76 17.59 -10.79
CA GLN A 110 -4.62 18.62 -11.84
C GLN A 110 -3.16 18.92 -12.23
N GLY A 111 -2.32 17.88 -12.27
CA GLY A 111 -0.88 18.01 -12.58
C GLY A 111 0.00 18.41 -11.39
N ASN A 112 -0.58 18.83 -10.25
CA ASN A 112 0.19 19.13 -9.05
C ASN A 112 0.45 17.86 -8.23
N THR A 113 1.69 17.66 -7.79
CA THR A 113 2.05 16.50 -6.96
C THR A 113 1.46 16.60 -5.56
N LEU A 114 0.64 15.62 -5.17
CA LEU A 114 0.15 15.44 -3.80
C LEU A 114 1.07 14.53 -2.99
N ASN A 115 1.56 13.45 -3.60
CA ASN A 115 2.51 12.52 -2.98
C ASN A 115 3.38 11.87 -4.06
N PRO A 116 4.71 12.08 -4.10
CA PRO A 116 5.58 11.52 -5.13
C PRO A 116 5.91 10.02 -4.91
N GLY A 117 5.64 9.48 -3.72
CA GLY A 117 5.97 8.13 -3.31
C GLY A 117 4.73 7.27 -3.05
N LEU A 118 4.86 6.31 -2.12
CA LEU A 118 3.74 5.52 -1.64
C LEU A 118 2.81 6.41 -0.79
N LEU A 119 1.55 6.52 -1.19
CA LEU A 119 0.52 7.15 -0.36
C LEU A 119 -0.04 6.16 0.66
N GLY A 120 -0.31 4.93 0.23
CA GLY A 120 -0.77 3.86 1.11
C GLY A 120 -1.56 2.79 0.38
N TYR A 121 -2.36 2.04 1.16
CA TYR A 121 -3.17 0.93 0.66
C TYR A 121 -4.64 1.15 0.98
N VAL A 122 -5.52 0.72 0.07
CA VAL A 122 -6.97 0.68 0.28
C VAL A 122 -7.46 -0.74 0.08
N LEU A 123 -7.92 -1.37 1.17
CA LEU A 123 -8.34 -2.77 1.19
C LEU A 123 -9.63 -3.00 0.38
N PRO A 124 -9.95 -4.26 0.00
CA PRO A 124 -11.22 -4.59 -0.62
C PRO A 124 -12.42 -4.07 0.18
N SER A 125 -13.44 -3.59 -0.53
CA SER A 125 -14.70 -3.13 0.06
C SER A 125 -14.54 -2.13 1.22
N SER A 126 -13.47 -1.34 1.21
CA SER A 126 -13.08 -0.46 2.31
C SER A 126 -12.79 0.96 1.82
N GLN A 127 -12.62 1.88 2.77
CA GLN A 127 -12.17 3.24 2.49
C GLN A 127 -11.00 3.62 3.39
N MET A 128 -10.11 4.47 2.89
CA MET A 128 -9.02 5.07 3.65
C MET A 128 -9.01 6.58 3.49
N ARG A 129 -8.53 7.26 4.52
CA ARG A 129 -8.33 8.71 4.54
C ARG A 129 -6.84 9.01 4.66
N PHE A 130 -6.35 9.85 3.76
CA PHE A 130 -4.97 10.31 3.75
C PHE A 130 -4.94 11.81 4.03
N ALA A 131 -4.13 12.20 5.00
CA ALA A 131 -3.87 13.60 5.29
C ALA A 131 -3.19 14.24 4.07
N LEU A 132 -3.74 15.34 3.57
CA LEU A 132 -3.10 16.13 2.52
C LEU A 132 -2.25 17.25 3.13
N PRO A 133 -1.17 17.67 2.46
CA PRO A 133 -0.40 18.85 2.87
C PRO A 133 -1.29 20.10 2.90
N SER A 134 -1.03 20.99 3.86
CA SER A 134 -1.75 22.27 3.98
C SER A 134 -1.43 23.22 2.81
N ALA A 135 -0.24 23.09 2.22
CA ALA A 135 0.20 23.86 1.09
C ALA A 135 -0.40 23.30 -0.22
N GLY A 136 -1.29 24.06 -0.84
CA GLY A 136 -1.85 23.80 -2.17
C GLY A 136 -3.37 23.91 -2.21
N ASN A 137 -3.88 24.55 -3.26
CA ASN A 137 -5.31 24.72 -3.50
C ASN A 137 -5.88 23.47 -4.19
N PHE A 138 -6.07 22.40 -3.41
CA PHE A 138 -6.68 21.17 -3.88
C PHE A 138 -8.15 21.13 -3.42
N SER A 139 -9.03 21.80 -4.15
CA SER A 139 -10.48 21.82 -3.84
C SER A 139 -11.27 20.81 -4.68
N HIS A 140 -10.79 20.46 -5.86
CA HIS A 140 -11.39 19.52 -6.80
C HIS A 140 -10.39 19.21 -7.93
N GLY A 141 -10.69 18.22 -8.76
CA GLY A 141 -9.99 18.03 -10.03
C GLY A 141 -9.79 16.59 -10.47
N LYS A 142 -8.97 16.39 -11.49
CA LYS A 142 -8.60 15.06 -11.94
C LYS A 142 -7.52 14.49 -11.01
N LEU A 143 -7.87 13.44 -10.28
CA LEU A 143 -6.93 12.67 -9.46
C LEU A 143 -6.28 11.58 -10.31
N LEU A 144 -4.96 11.60 -10.38
CA LEU A 144 -4.15 10.58 -11.05
C LEU A 144 -3.26 9.88 -10.01
N ALA A 145 -3.09 8.58 -10.14
CA ALA A 145 -2.18 7.81 -9.30
C ALA A 145 -1.64 6.59 -10.02
N THR A 146 -0.44 6.14 -9.67
CA THR A 146 0.00 4.78 -9.97
C THR A 146 -0.69 3.82 -9.00
N VAL A 147 -1.40 2.83 -9.55
CA VAL A 147 -2.12 1.81 -8.78
C VAL A 147 -1.52 0.45 -9.06
N ASN A 148 -1.19 -0.32 -8.01
CA ASN A 148 -0.66 -1.69 -8.09
C ASN A 148 0.58 -1.86 -8.99
N ASP A 149 1.36 -0.79 -9.15
CA ASP A 149 2.55 -0.70 -10.03
C ASP A 149 2.23 -0.78 -11.53
N ASN A 150 1.00 -0.42 -11.92
CA ASN A 150 0.64 -0.22 -13.33
C ASN A 150 1.63 0.76 -13.99
N GLU A 151 2.03 0.45 -15.23
CA GLU A 151 2.99 1.27 -15.99
C GLU A 151 2.49 2.70 -16.19
N GLN A 152 1.20 2.84 -16.47
CA GLN A 152 0.55 4.13 -16.65
C GLN A 152 -0.28 4.50 -15.41
N PRO A 153 -0.24 5.78 -14.98
CA PRO A 153 -1.14 6.28 -13.96
C PRO A 153 -2.61 6.11 -14.39
N VAL A 154 -3.47 5.80 -13.43
CA VAL A 154 -4.92 5.70 -13.63
C VAL A 154 -5.62 6.94 -13.11
N VAL A 155 -6.70 7.32 -13.78
CA VAL A 155 -7.64 8.32 -13.27
C VAL A 155 -8.51 7.67 -12.21
N ILE A 156 -8.56 8.26 -11.03
CA ILE A 156 -9.50 7.86 -9.99
C ILE A 156 -10.68 8.84 -10.04
N PRO A 157 -11.92 8.40 -10.35
CA PRO A 157 -13.07 9.27 -10.44
C PRO A 157 -13.50 9.79 -9.06
N SER A 158 -14.08 10.99 -9.03
CA SER A 158 -14.72 11.52 -7.83
C SER A 158 -16.09 10.85 -7.58
N TYR A 159 -16.54 10.80 -6.33
CA TYR A 159 -17.88 10.36 -5.93
C TYR A 159 -18.49 11.24 -4.83
#